data_AF-A0A2A2L3H6-F1
#
_entry.id   AF-A0A2A2L3H6-F1
#
_cell.length_a   1.000
_cell.length_b   1.000
_cell.length_c   1.000
_cell.angle_alpha   90.00
_cell.angle_beta   90.00
_cell.angle_gamma   90.00
#
_symmetry.space_group_name_H-M   'P 1'
#
loop_
_entity.id
_entity.type
_entity.pdbx_description
1 polymer ?
#
loop_
_entity_poly.entity_id
_entity_poly.type
_entity_poly.pdbx_seq_one_letter_code
_entity_poly.pdbx_strand_id
1 'polypeptide(L)'
;MITPSAKRSIIIELHKQGYSNSKIARLLKTLRQVVSRQIKRFKKVGSTSDRPRSGRPKTFNVTRAKKLIRMRTKRNFKRLIQKMAQNLDISHTTARSIVRKDLKLKPHKF
;
A
#
# COMPACT_ATOMS: atom_id res chain seq x y z
N MET A 1 11.03 -26.93 1.69
CA MET A 1 11.42 -25.64 2.32
C MET A 1 10.16 -24.91 2.78
N ILE A 2 10.07 -24.45 4.03
CA ILE A 2 8.86 -23.79 4.59
C ILE A 2 8.79 -22.34 4.12
N THR A 3 7.64 -21.90 3.61
CA THR A 3 7.43 -20.53 3.12
C THR A 3 7.59 -19.49 4.25
N PRO A 4 8.08 -18.26 3.97
CA PRO A 4 8.31 -17.24 5.00
C PRO A 4 7.06 -16.87 5.81
N SER A 5 5.89 -16.97 5.19
CA SER A 5 4.58 -16.79 5.83
C SER A 5 4.33 -17.87 6.91
N ALA A 6 4.57 -19.14 6.57
CA ALA A 6 4.34 -20.28 7.49
C ALA A 6 5.29 -20.29 8.70
N LYS A 7 6.54 -19.83 8.56
CA LYS A 7 7.44 -19.69 9.74
C LYS A 7 6.92 -18.66 10.75
N ARG A 8 6.27 -17.58 10.27
CA ARG A 8 5.75 -16.52 11.14
C ARG A 8 4.51 -16.96 11.90
N SER A 9 3.62 -17.74 11.28
CA SER A 9 2.45 -18.29 11.99
C SER A 9 2.88 -19.22 13.12
N ILE A 10 3.82 -20.13 12.87
CA ILE A 10 4.34 -21.06 13.88
C ILE A 10 4.98 -20.33 15.06
N ILE A 11 5.76 -19.27 14.80
CA ILE A 11 6.33 -18.42 15.88
C ILE A 11 5.23 -17.86 16.79
N ILE A 12 4.14 -17.36 16.21
CA ILE A 12 3.04 -16.74 16.96
C ILE A 12 2.23 -17.81 17.71
N GLU A 13 2.00 -18.97 17.12
CA GLU A 13 1.31 -20.08 17.76
C GLU A 13 2.06 -20.58 18.99
N LEU A 14 3.38 -20.83 18.86
CA LEU A 14 4.23 -21.19 20.00
C LEU A 14 4.29 -20.09 21.07
N HIS A 15 4.26 -18.82 20.67
CA HIS A 15 4.19 -17.72 21.63
C HIS A 15 2.86 -17.69 22.39
N LYS A 16 1.73 -17.96 21.71
CA LYS A 16 0.40 -18.08 22.35
C LYS A 16 0.32 -19.27 23.31
N GLN A 17 1.02 -20.36 23.00
CA GLN A 17 1.18 -21.51 23.90
C GLN A 17 2.10 -21.22 25.11
N GLY A 18 2.68 -20.02 25.23
CA GLY A 18 3.48 -19.62 26.39
C GLY A 18 4.97 -19.97 26.31
N TYR A 19 5.47 -20.44 25.16
CA TYR A 19 6.89 -20.74 25.02
C TYR A 19 7.74 -19.46 25.07
N SER A 20 8.90 -19.55 25.74
CA SER A 20 9.86 -18.45 25.77
C SER A 20 10.51 -18.22 24.41
N ASN A 21 10.88 -16.97 24.11
CA ASN A 21 11.49 -16.61 22.81
C ASN A 21 12.75 -17.41 22.50
N SER A 22 13.56 -17.73 23.51
CA SER A 22 14.77 -18.54 23.36
C SER A 22 14.45 -19.99 22.99
N LYS A 23 13.40 -20.57 23.60
CA LYS A 23 12.95 -21.93 23.29
C LYS A 23 12.39 -22.03 21.87
N ILE A 24 11.61 -21.04 21.45
CA ILE A 24 11.08 -20.93 20.07
C ILE A 24 12.21 -20.80 19.05
N ALA A 25 13.20 -19.94 19.32
CA ALA A 25 14.36 -19.73 18.45
C ALA A 25 15.14 -21.03 18.22
N ARG A 26 15.38 -21.80 19.29
CA ARG A 26 16.05 -23.10 19.23
C ARG A 26 15.24 -24.14 18.45
N LEU A 27 13.92 -24.23 18.70
CA LEU A 27 13.02 -25.15 18.01
C LEU A 27 12.98 -24.90 16.50
N LEU A 28 12.87 -23.64 16.11
CA LEU A 28 12.74 -23.23 14.70
C LEU A 28 14.09 -22.99 14.01
N LYS A 29 15.22 -23.23 14.70
CA LYS A 29 16.58 -22.95 14.22
C LYS A 29 16.70 -21.54 13.63
N THR A 30 16.16 -20.55 14.36
CA THR A 30 16.17 -19.14 13.97
C THR A 30 16.82 -18.27 15.03
N LEU A 31 17.25 -17.06 14.65
CA LEU A 31 17.80 -16.11 15.60
C LEU A 31 16.73 -15.61 16.57
N ARG A 32 17.06 -15.54 17.86
CA ARG A 32 16.18 -14.98 18.92
C ARG A 32 15.65 -13.58 18.56
N GLN A 33 16.47 -12.77 17.89
CA GLN A 33 16.08 -11.43 17.47
C GLN A 33 14.94 -11.46 16.43
N VAL A 34 14.90 -12.45 15.54
CA VAL A 34 13.82 -12.63 14.55
C VAL A 34 12.50 -12.95 15.25
N VAL A 35 12.52 -13.89 16.20
CA VAL A 35 11.36 -14.24 17.02
C VAL A 35 10.81 -13.02 17.76
N SER A 36 11.69 -12.27 18.44
CA SER A 36 11.32 -11.05 19.16
C SER A 36 10.70 -9.98 18.25
N ARG A 37 11.31 -9.71 17.09
CA ARG A 37 10.78 -8.76 16.10
C ARG A 37 9.42 -9.20 15.57
N GLN A 38 9.23 -10.50 15.33
CA GLN A 38 7.98 -11.03 14.81
C GLN A 38 6.85 -10.95 15.84
N ILE A 39 7.12 -11.25 17.11
CA ILE A 39 6.16 -11.09 18.21
C ILE A 39 5.81 -9.61 18.40
N LYS A 40 6.80 -8.71 18.43
CA LYS A 40 6.57 -7.26 18.54
C LYS A 40 5.70 -6.74 17.39
N ARG A 41 5.98 -7.20 16.17
CA ARG A 41 5.17 -6.88 14.98
C ARG A 41 3.74 -7.38 15.12
N PHE A 42 3.55 -8.62 15.56
CA PHE A 42 2.22 -9.20 15.78
C PHE A 42 1.44 -8.44 16.85
N LYS A 43 2.05 -8.07 17.98
CA LYS A 43 1.41 -7.23 19.01
C LYS A 43 0.98 -5.86 18.49
N LYS A 44 1.72 -5.27 17.54
CA LYS A 44 1.40 -3.96 16.96
C LYS A 44 0.33 -4.01 15.87
N VAL A 45 0.32 -5.05 15.03
CA VAL A 45 -0.52 -5.12 13.82
C VAL A 45 -1.70 -6.08 13.98
N GLY A 46 -1.59 -7.08 14.86
CA GLY A 46 -2.58 -8.13 15.06
C GLY A 46 -2.61 -9.22 13.97
N SER A 47 -1.80 -9.07 12.91
CA SER A 47 -1.77 -10.01 11.79
C SER A 47 -0.37 -10.53 11.48
N THR A 48 -0.30 -11.77 11.01
CA THR A 48 0.90 -12.42 10.47
C THR A 48 1.08 -12.16 8.98
N SER A 49 0.05 -11.65 8.28
CA SER A 49 0.10 -11.32 6.85
C SER A 49 1.16 -10.28 6.54
N ASP A 50 1.65 -10.26 5.30
CA ASP A 50 2.59 -9.24 4.86
C ASP A 50 1.91 -7.87 4.86
N ARG A 51 2.65 -6.86 5.36
CA ARG A 51 2.18 -5.47 5.27
C ARG A 51 2.26 -5.05 3.81
N PRO A 52 1.23 -4.35 3.28
CA PRO A 52 1.38 -3.71 1.98
C PRO A 52 2.62 -2.81 2.00
N ARG A 53 3.47 -2.92 0.97
CA ARG A 53 4.69 -2.11 0.88
C ARG A 53 4.31 -0.64 0.83
N SER A 54 4.98 0.19 1.64
CA SER A 54 4.87 1.64 1.52
C SER A 54 5.60 2.08 0.25
N GLY A 55 4.85 2.44 -0.80
CA GLY A 55 5.43 3.06 -1.99
C GLY A 55 5.86 4.50 -1.74
N ARG A 56 6.56 5.10 -2.71
CA ARG A 56 6.94 6.52 -2.68
C ARG A 56 5.67 7.40 -2.65
N PRO A 57 5.55 8.38 -1.73
CA PRO A 57 4.45 9.33 -1.76
C PRO A 57 4.50 10.17 -3.04
N LYS A 58 3.34 10.50 -3.59
CA LYS A 58 3.25 11.40 -4.76
C LYS A 58 3.56 12.83 -4.30
N THR A 59 4.50 13.50 -4.98
CA THR A 59 4.97 14.87 -4.67
C THR A 59 3.98 15.96 -5.06
N PHE A 60 3.23 15.74 -6.15
CA PHE A 60 2.25 16.71 -6.62
C PHE A 60 1.04 16.78 -5.67
N ASN A 61 0.39 17.95 -5.57
CA ASN A 61 -0.83 18.17 -4.78
C ASN A 61 -2.02 17.37 -5.35
N VAL A 62 -2.00 16.04 -5.16
CA VAL A 62 -2.96 15.10 -5.72
C VAL A 62 -4.37 15.48 -5.29
N THR A 63 -4.57 15.92 -4.05
CA THR A 63 -5.90 16.23 -3.51
C THR A 63 -6.59 17.38 -4.25
N ARG A 64 -5.91 18.53 -4.41
CA ARG A 64 -6.47 19.70 -5.11
C ARG A 64 -6.71 19.40 -6.59
N ALA A 65 -5.72 18.83 -7.28
CA ALA A 65 -5.85 18.51 -8.69
C ALA A 65 -6.91 17.42 -8.94
N LYS A 66 -6.96 16.38 -8.10
CA LYS A 66 -7.99 15.33 -8.16
C LYS A 66 -9.39 15.92 -7.99
N LYS A 67 -9.57 16.87 -7.05
CA LYS A 67 -10.86 17.57 -6.85
C LYS A 67 -11.24 18.38 -8.10
N LEU A 68 -10.32 19.17 -8.63
CA LEU A 68 -10.56 20.01 -9.82
C LEU A 68 -10.86 19.17 -11.06
N ILE A 69 -10.08 18.13 -11.32
CA ILE A 69 -10.29 17.20 -12.43
C ILE A 69 -11.66 16.52 -12.28
N ARG A 70 -11.99 16.01 -11.09
CA ARG A 70 -13.30 15.37 -10.84
C ARG A 70 -14.47 16.34 -11.10
N MET A 71 -14.37 17.59 -10.65
CA MET A 71 -15.42 18.58 -10.91
C MET A 71 -15.54 18.90 -12.41
N ARG A 72 -14.42 19.06 -13.11
CA ARG A 72 -14.42 19.36 -14.55
C ARG A 72 -14.95 18.20 -15.39
N THR A 73 -14.59 16.96 -15.08
CA THR A 73 -15.13 15.77 -15.76
C THR A 73 -16.63 15.63 -15.52
N LYS A 74 -17.13 15.94 -14.31
CA LYS A 74 -18.57 15.93 -14.03
C LYS A 74 -19.34 17.00 -14.81
N ARG A 75 -18.81 18.21 -14.89
CA ARG A 75 -19.47 19.33 -15.61
C ARG A 75 -19.50 19.11 -17.13
N ASN A 76 -18.42 18.56 -17.69
CA ASN A 76 -18.35 18.27 -19.11
C ASN A 76 -17.51 17.00 -19.36
N PHE A 77 -18.21 15.88 -19.48
CA PHE A 77 -17.60 14.57 -19.68
C PHE A 77 -16.88 14.43 -21.03
N LYS A 78 -17.30 15.20 -22.06
CA LYS A 78 -16.70 15.18 -23.41
C LYS A 78 -15.36 15.92 -23.51
N ARG A 79 -14.95 16.65 -22.46
CA ARG A 79 -13.74 17.47 -22.48
C ARG A 79 -12.47 16.61 -22.47
N LEU A 80 -11.52 16.97 -23.34
CA LEU A 80 -10.21 16.31 -23.45
C LEU A 80 -9.38 16.47 -22.18
N ILE A 81 -8.65 15.41 -21.79
CA ILE A 81 -7.70 15.45 -20.66
C ILE A 81 -6.64 16.52 -20.88
N GLN A 82 -6.16 16.67 -22.12
CA GLN A 82 -5.15 17.66 -22.46
C GLN A 82 -5.57 19.10 -22.10
N LYS A 83 -6.82 19.48 -22.38
CA LYS A 83 -7.35 20.80 -22.00
C LYS A 83 -7.44 20.98 -20.48
N MET A 84 -7.70 19.91 -19.74
CA MET A 84 -7.70 19.98 -18.27
C MET A 84 -6.28 20.07 -17.70
N ALA A 85 -5.32 19.41 -18.34
CA ALA A 85 -3.91 19.42 -17.97
C ALA A 85 -3.28 20.80 -18.19
N GLN A 86 -3.52 21.41 -19.37
CA GLN A 86 -3.13 22.80 -19.67
C GLN A 86 -3.71 23.78 -18.64
N ASN A 87 -5.01 23.69 -18.36
CA ASN A 87 -5.67 24.57 -17.38
C ASN A 87 -5.26 24.36 -15.91
N LEU A 88 -4.39 23.39 -15.62
CA LEU A 88 -3.89 23.11 -14.27
C LEU A 88 -2.36 23.20 -14.19
N ASP A 89 -1.71 23.51 -15.32
CA ASP A 89 -0.25 23.48 -15.48
C ASP A 89 0.36 22.12 -15.06
N ILE A 90 -0.32 21.04 -15.45
CA ILE A 90 0.09 19.66 -15.17
C ILE A 90 0.45 18.98 -16.48
N SER A 91 1.43 18.08 -16.45
CA SER A 91 1.71 17.21 -17.58
C SER A 91 0.51 16.32 -17.94
N HIS A 92 0.31 16.09 -19.25
CA HIS A 92 -0.74 15.20 -19.75
C HIS A 92 -0.70 13.81 -19.08
N THR A 93 0.49 13.26 -18.91
CA THR A 93 0.73 11.95 -18.28
C THR A 93 0.24 11.90 -16.83
N THR A 94 0.47 12.97 -16.07
CA THR A 94 0.01 13.08 -14.68
C THR A 94 -1.51 13.22 -14.62
N ALA A 95 -2.10 14.08 -15.43
CA ALA A 95 -3.55 14.24 -15.51
C ALA A 95 -4.23 12.91 -15.92
N ARG A 96 -3.68 12.20 -16.91
CA ARG A 96 -4.13 10.87 -17.33
C ARG A 96 -4.05 9.84 -16.20
N SER A 97 -2.95 9.82 -15.45
CA SER A 97 -2.75 8.92 -14.31
C SER A 97 -3.77 9.19 -13.21
N ILE A 98 -4.05 10.45 -12.90
CA ILE A 98 -5.07 10.83 -11.90
C ILE A 98 -6.46 10.37 -12.35
N VAL A 99 -6.85 10.62 -13.61
CA VAL A 99 -8.15 10.20 -14.15
C VAL A 99 -8.32 8.68 -14.10
N ARG A 100 -7.32 7.92 -14.57
CA ARG A 100 -7.39 6.46 -14.67
C ARG A 100 -7.17 5.75 -13.34
N LYS A 101 -6.08 6.04 -12.65
CA LYS A 101 -5.65 5.30 -11.45
C LYS A 101 -6.37 5.80 -10.20
N ASP A 102 -6.48 7.12 -10.03
CA ASP A 102 -6.97 7.70 -8.78
C ASP A 102 -8.48 7.95 -8.76
N LEU A 103 -9.08 8.31 -9.92
CA LEU A 103 -10.51 8.57 -10.07
C LEU A 103 -11.29 7.42 -10.72
N LYS A 104 -10.61 6.45 -11.35
CA LYS A 104 -11.21 5.32 -12.06
C LYS A 104 -12.26 5.74 -13.10
N LEU A 105 -12.07 6.90 -13.74
CA LEU A 105 -12.97 7.42 -14.77
C LEU A 105 -12.45 7.04 -16.16
N LYS A 106 -13.38 6.75 -17.08
CA LYS A 106 -13.07 6.59 -18.51
C LYS A 106 -13.20 7.95 -19.19
N PRO A 107 -12.11 8.58 -19.64
CA PRO A 107 -12.20 9.86 -20.35
C PRO A 107 -12.74 9.65 -21.76
N HIS A 108 -13.34 10.69 -22.31
CA HIS A 108 -13.88 10.70 -23.67
C HIS A 108 -12.78 10.49 -24.74
N LYS A 109 -11.67 11.23 -24.65
CA LYS A 109 -10.51 11.08 -25.53
C LYS A 109 -9.24 11.57 -24.80
N PHE A 110 -8.12 10.90 -25.05
CA PHE A 110 -6.83 11.20 -24.42
C PHE A 110 -6.12 12.33 -25.15
#